data_AF-A0ABD3MXC5-F1
#
_entry.id   AF-A0ABD3MXC5-F1
#
_cell.length_a   1.000
_cell.length_b   1.000
_cell.length_c   1.000
_cell.angle_alpha   90.00
_cell.angle_beta   90.00
_cell.angle_gamma   90.00
#
_symmetry.space_group_name_H-M   'P 1'
#
loop_
_entity.id
_entity.type
_entity.pdbx_description
1 polymer ?
#
loop_
_entity_poly.entity_id
_entity_poly.type
_entity_poly.pdbx_seq_one_letter_code
_entity_poly.pdbx_strand_id
1 'polypeptide(L)'
;MSSSSSSAPATARDHRRGDGPAAAFAFAFAFASPPPSSSRLSFTPGESDNVESDDDDDRPFIRPAPHNSSVFRAVAIAYSLLFAIYQGSAAAPGAASTDALRRMGKCLVLPPNAAAAVHLLSFSIWFGTVVYTTFVAGVAMFKNLPRRVFGTLQGKLFPLYFRVCSGMIGVQILTLVAMPDVLGKTSEVSLAVAFAATLLNLVYLEPKSTSAMFDRYRLEDEGKRESEEYEAKAQSFGRLHGMSSLANLVALCGGVIHGVRLASGLAV
;
A
#
# COMPACT_ATOMS: atom_id res chain seq x y z
N MET A 1 -21.52 7.37 -80.41
CA MET A 1 -22.55 6.41 -79.97
C MET A 1 -21.84 5.27 -79.26
N SER A 2 -22.18 5.10 -77.99
CA SER A 2 -22.01 3.92 -77.11
C SER A 2 -20.62 3.26 -76.99
N SER A 3 -19.86 3.66 -75.97
CA SER A 3 -18.91 2.78 -75.28
C SER A 3 -19.59 2.20 -74.03
N SER A 4 -19.74 0.88 -74.01
CA SER A 4 -20.26 0.10 -72.88
C SER A 4 -19.16 -0.12 -71.85
N SER A 5 -19.35 0.38 -70.62
CA SER A 5 -18.51 0.06 -69.46
C SER A 5 -19.04 -1.22 -68.78
N SER A 6 -18.15 -2.21 -68.64
CA SER A 6 -18.37 -3.45 -67.88
C SER A 6 -17.73 -3.34 -66.49
N SER A 7 -18.33 -4.05 -65.55
CA SER A 7 -18.30 -3.88 -64.09
C SER A 7 -17.29 -4.74 -63.32
N ALA A 8 -16.79 -4.14 -62.22
CA ALA A 8 -16.42 -4.72 -60.89
C ALA A 8 -15.10 -5.53 -60.73
N PRO A 9 -14.55 -5.71 -59.48
CA PRO A 9 -14.75 -4.96 -58.23
C PRO A 9 -13.45 -4.45 -57.56
N ALA A 10 -13.62 -3.58 -56.57
CA ALA A 10 -12.59 -2.98 -55.73
C ALA A 10 -11.87 -4.01 -54.84
N THR A 11 -10.54 -3.97 -54.85
CA THR A 11 -9.67 -4.70 -53.93
C THR A 11 -9.54 -3.94 -52.62
N ALA A 12 -9.99 -4.59 -51.54
CA ALA A 12 -9.81 -4.10 -50.18
C ALA A 12 -8.31 -4.05 -49.83
N ARG A 13 -7.80 -2.85 -49.55
CA ARG A 13 -6.47 -2.66 -48.96
C ARG A 13 -6.56 -2.94 -47.46
N ASP A 14 -6.10 -4.12 -47.09
CA ASP A 14 -5.81 -4.54 -45.73
C ASP A 14 -4.62 -3.72 -45.19
N HIS A 15 -4.90 -2.78 -44.29
CA HIS A 15 -3.87 -2.08 -43.54
C HIS A 15 -3.40 -2.99 -42.38
N ARG A 16 -2.42 -3.84 -42.68
CA ARG A 16 -1.57 -4.45 -41.66
C ARG A 16 -0.87 -3.35 -40.87
N ARG A 17 -1.31 -3.11 -39.63
CA ARG A 17 -0.51 -2.41 -38.62
C ARG A 17 0.60 -3.36 -38.17
N GLY A 18 1.83 -2.85 -38.23
CA GLY A 18 3.02 -3.57 -37.84
C GLY A 18 3.01 -3.96 -36.37
N ASP A 19 3.36 -5.22 -36.12
CA ASP A 19 3.74 -5.74 -34.83
C ASP A 19 5.06 -5.11 -34.40
N GLY A 20 4.98 -4.12 -33.51
CA GLY A 20 6.08 -3.67 -32.65
C GLY A 20 5.91 -4.28 -31.24
N PRO A 21 6.98 -4.42 -30.45
CA PRO A 21 6.99 -5.31 -29.29
C PRO A 21 6.21 -4.70 -28.11
N ALA A 22 4.90 -4.93 -28.06
CA ALA A 22 4.06 -4.65 -26.90
C ALA A 22 4.03 -5.85 -25.92
N ALA A 23 5.17 -6.53 -25.78
CA ALA A 23 5.36 -7.69 -24.91
C ALA A 23 6.36 -7.36 -23.79
N ALA A 24 5.97 -6.46 -22.88
CA ALA A 24 6.56 -6.35 -21.55
C ALA A 24 5.62 -5.54 -20.66
N PHE A 25 5.36 -6.04 -19.44
CA PHE A 25 4.49 -5.47 -18.39
C PHE A 25 2.99 -5.85 -18.37
N ALA A 26 2.64 -7.04 -18.85
CA ALA A 26 1.44 -7.74 -18.39
C ALA A 26 1.79 -8.62 -17.17
N PHE A 27 2.10 -8.00 -16.04
CA PHE A 27 2.08 -8.68 -14.73
C PHE A 27 1.30 -7.82 -13.72
N ALA A 28 0.15 -7.32 -14.15
CA ALA A 28 -0.87 -6.77 -13.28
C ALA A 28 -2.00 -7.79 -13.21
N PHE A 29 -2.02 -8.57 -12.11
CA PHE A 29 -3.13 -9.42 -11.66
C PHE A 29 -3.85 -10.24 -12.74
N ALA A 30 -3.21 -11.32 -13.19
CA ALA A 30 -3.93 -12.45 -13.79
C ALA A 30 -4.66 -13.24 -12.69
N PHE A 31 -5.80 -12.72 -12.24
CA PHE A 31 -6.81 -13.55 -11.59
C PHE A 31 -8.11 -13.39 -12.35
N ALA A 32 -8.55 -14.52 -12.91
CA ALA A 32 -9.80 -14.81 -13.60
C ALA A 32 -10.86 -13.69 -13.60
N SER A 33 -11.35 -13.36 -14.80
CA SER A 33 -12.60 -12.65 -15.01
C SER A 33 -13.65 -13.10 -13.98
N PRO A 34 -14.31 -12.17 -13.26
CA PRO A 34 -15.29 -12.57 -12.27
C PRO A 34 -16.44 -13.35 -12.95
N PRO A 35 -16.95 -14.42 -12.33
CA PRO A 35 -18.15 -15.09 -12.81
C PRO A 35 -19.34 -14.11 -12.81
N PRO A 36 -20.34 -14.32 -13.69
CA PRO A 36 -21.52 -13.46 -13.74
C PRO A 36 -22.24 -13.46 -12.39
N SER A 37 -22.72 -12.28 -12.03
CA SER A 37 -23.25 -11.83 -10.75
C SER A 37 -23.91 -12.90 -9.86
N SER A 38 -23.45 -13.00 -8.62
CA SER A 38 -24.32 -13.21 -7.48
C SER A 38 -24.20 -11.98 -6.58
N SER A 39 -25.32 -11.25 -6.46
CA SER A 39 -25.59 -10.20 -5.47
C SER A 39 -24.43 -9.25 -5.13
N ARG A 40 -24.21 -8.21 -5.96
CA ARG A 40 -23.53 -7.00 -5.48
C ARG A 40 -24.38 -6.45 -4.35
N LEU A 41 -23.82 -6.23 -3.16
CA LEU A 41 -24.46 -5.39 -2.16
C LEU A 41 -24.61 -4.00 -2.79
N SER A 42 -25.81 -3.70 -3.27
CA SER A 42 -26.19 -2.37 -3.72
C SER A 42 -26.36 -1.51 -2.47
N PHE A 43 -25.30 -0.82 -2.07
CA PHE A 43 -25.44 0.34 -1.21
C PHE A 43 -25.67 1.55 -2.11
N THR A 44 -26.94 1.84 -2.38
CA THR A 44 -27.37 3.14 -2.88
C THR A 44 -27.73 3.98 -1.65
N PRO A 45 -26.98 5.03 -1.30
CA PRO A 45 -27.56 6.10 -0.50
C PRO A 45 -28.76 6.61 -1.28
N GLY A 46 -29.95 6.51 -0.70
CA GLY A 46 -31.19 6.92 -1.37
C GLY A 46 -31.14 8.42 -1.66
N GLU A 47 -31.25 8.79 -2.93
CA GLU A 47 -31.49 10.16 -3.34
C GLU A 47 -32.99 10.34 -3.49
N SER A 48 -33.64 10.73 -2.39
CA SER A 48 -34.88 11.49 -2.30
C SER A 48 -35.38 11.39 -0.87
N ASP A 49 -35.04 12.39 -0.08
CA ASP A 49 -36.01 13.13 0.69
C ASP A 49 -35.39 14.49 0.97
N ASN A 50 -36.20 15.54 0.93
CA ASN A 50 -35.77 16.85 1.42
C ASN A 50 -35.52 16.70 2.92
N VAL A 51 -34.30 16.32 3.28
CA VAL A 51 -33.86 16.28 4.66
C VAL A 51 -33.64 17.73 5.04
N GLU A 52 -34.62 18.31 5.73
CA GLU A 52 -34.37 19.38 6.68
C GLU A 52 -33.04 19.08 7.36
N SER A 53 -32.12 20.03 7.38
CA SER A 53 -30.83 19.89 8.05
C SER A 53 -31.07 19.67 9.54
N ASP A 54 -31.37 18.43 9.92
CA ASP A 54 -31.34 17.97 11.29
C ASP A 54 -29.88 18.11 11.71
N ASP A 55 -29.62 19.00 12.66
CA ASP A 55 -28.32 19.22 13.33
C ASP A 55 -27.76 17.95 14.03
N ASP A 56 -28.31 16.77 13.71
CA ASP A 56 -28.08 15.46 14.32
C ASP A 56 -27.19 14.52 13.47
N ASP A 57 -26.84 14.90 12.23
CA ASP A 57 -26.01 14.09 11.30
C ASP A 57 -24.51 14.03 11.68
N ASP A 58 -24.07 14.91 12.58
CA ASP A 58 -22.70 14.91 13.12
C ASP A 58 -22.50 13.94 14.31
N ARG A 59 -23.55 13.25 14.76
CA ARG A 59 -23.43 12.30 15.88
C ARG A 59 -22.75 11.01 15.40
N PRO A 60 -21.68 10.56 16.08
CA PRO A 60 -20.99 9.34 15.68
C PRO A 60 -21.97 8.15 15.72
N PHE A 61 -22.01 7.39 14.62
CA PHE A 61 -22.86 6.20 14.42
C PHE A 61 -22.91 5.30 15.66
N ILE A 62 -21.76 5.14 16.35
CA ILE A 62 -21.65 4.51 17.66
C ILE A 62 -20.65 5.31 18.50
N ARG A 63 -20.95 5.55 19.79
CA ARG A 63 -19.96 6.10 20.73
C ARG A 63 -18.83 5.08 20.93
N PRO A 64 -17.58 5.37 20.52
CA PRO A 64 -16.52 4.40 20.60
C PRO A 64 -16.17 4.10 22.06
N ALA A 65 -16.12 2.81 22.41
CA ALA A 65 -15.62 2.40 23.72
C ALA A 65 -14.14 2.85 23.88
N PRO A 66 -13.67 3.16 25.10
CA PRO A 66 -12.31 3.66 25.32
C PRO A 66 -11.21 2.76 24.74
N HIS A 67 -11.40 1.44 24.79
CA HIS A 67 -10.45 0.45 24.25
C HIS A 67 -10.40 0.39 22.71
N ASN A 68 -11.33 1.07 22.02
CA ASN A 68 -11.32 1.22 20.57
C ASN A 68 -10.56 2.48 20.12
N SER A 69 -10.11 3.33 21.05
CA SER A 69 -9.25 4.47 20.74
C SER A 69 -7.88 4.00 20.27
N SER A 70 -7.37 4.63 19.20
CA SER A 70 -6.01 4.40 18.70
C SER A 70 -4.95 4.67 19.76
N VAL A 71 -5.15 5.69 20.59
CA VAL A 71 -4.24 6.05 21.69
C VAL A 71 -4.22 4.96 22.75
N PHE A 72 -5.40 4.49 23.19
CA PHE A 72 -5.47 3.43 24.19
C PHE A 72 -4.80 2.15 23.70
N ARG A 73 -5.08 1.74 22.45
CA ARG A 73 -4.47 0.55 21.84
C ARG A 73 -2.95 0.71 21.70
N ALA A 74 -2.46 1.88 21.28
CA ALA A 74 -1.04 2.15 21.17
C ALA A 74 -0.33 2.08 22.54
N VAL A 75 -0.93 2.67 23.58
CA VAL A 75 -0.40 2.61 24.96
C VAL A 75 -0.39 1.18 25.48
N ALA A 76 -1.47 0.40 25.27
CA ALA A 76 -1.54 -0.99 25.70
C ALA A 76 -0.46 -1.86 25.04
N ILE A 77 -0.25 -1.69 23.73
CA ILE A 77 0.80 -2.40 22.99
C ILE A 77 2.19 -1.96 23.48
N ALA A 78 2.43 -0.65 23.63
CA ALA A 78 3.71 -0.13 24.11
C ALA A 78 4.04 -0.64 25.53
N TYR A 79 3.05 -0.64 26.42
CA TYR A 79 3.18 -1.20 27.77
C TYR A 79 3.51 -2.70 27.73
N SER A 80 2.81 -3.49 26.90
CA SER A 80 3.08 -4.92 26.75
C SER A 80 4.51 -5.19 26.24
N LEU A 81 5.01 -4.36 25.32
CA LEU A 81 6.35 -4.45 24.78
C LEU A 81 7.41 -4.10 25.84
N LEU A 82 7.21 -3.00 26.56
CA LEU A 82 8.09 -2.59 27.65
C LEU A 82 8.15 -3.64 28.76
N PHE A 83 7.01 -4.23 29.12
CA PHE A 83 6.92 -5.31 30.09
C PHE A 83 7.69 -6.57 29.63
N ALA A 84 7.51 -6.98 28.38
CA ALA A 84 8.23 -8.12 27.81
C ALA A 84 9.76 -7.89 27.78
N ILE A 85 10.19 -6.68 27.39
CA ILE A 85 11.61 -6.29 27.39
C ILE A 85 12.17 -6.29 28.82
N TYR A 86 11.44 -5.73 29.78
CA TYR A 86 11.85 -5.68 31.19
C TYR A 86 12.01 -7.08 31.79
N GLN A 87 11.06 -7.98 31.53
CA GLN A 87 11.17 -9.38 31.98
C GLN A 87 12.36 -10.11 31.34
N GLY A 88 12.65 -9.87 30.06
CA GLY A 88 13.83 -10.44 29.39
C GLY A 88 15.17 -9.85 29.86
N SER A 89 15.16 -8.65 30.45
CA SER A 89 16.35 -7.95 30.94
C SER A 89 16.66 -8.20 32.43
N ALA A 90 15.78 -8.87 33.18
CA ALA A 90 15.92 -9.12 34.61
C ALA A 90 16.87 -10.29 34.96
N ALA A 91 17.98 -10.42 34.22
CA ALA A 91 19.10 -11.29 34.58
C ALA A 91 20.30 -10.47 35.06
N ALA A 92 20.69 -10.74 36.31
CA ALA A 92 21.83 -10.24 37.11
C ALA A 92 21.68 -8.89 37.86
N PRO A 93 21.84 -8.86 39.22
CA PRO A 93 21.74 -7.65 40.03
C PRO A 93 23.09 -6.92 40.22
N GLY A 94 23.11 -5.57 40.15
CA GLY A 94 24.17 -4.73 40.76
C GLY A 94 24.51 -3.38 40.06
N ALA A 95 24.62 -2.33 40.88
CA ALA A 95 25.20 -0.98 40.68
C ALA A 95 24.33 0.15 40.09
N ALA A 96 24.09 1.16 40.95
CA ALA A 96 23.08 2.19 40.82
C ALA A 96 23.65 3.61 40.58
N SER A 97 22.96 4.36 39.72
CA SER A 97 22.71 5.81 39.76
C SER A 97 23.68 6.86 39.18
N THR A 98 25.00 6.67 39.02
CA THR A 98 25.88 7.71 38.41
C THR A 98 26.35 7.40 36.98
N ASP A 99 26.00 6.21 36.49
CA ASP A 99 26.19 5.75 35.11
C ASP A 99 25.08 6.23 34.15
N ALA A 100 24.03 6.85 34.69
CA ALA A 100 22.78 7.17 34.00
C ALA A 100 22.95 8.22 32.88
N LEU A 101 23.73 9.29 33.11
CA LEU A 101 23.97 10.32 32.09
C LEU A 101 24.98 9.90 31.01
N ARG A 102 25.93 9.02 31.32
CA ARG A 102 26.87 8.45 30.33
C ARG A 102 26.22 7.34 29.50
N ARG A 103 25.24 6.61 30.07
CA ARG A 103 24.35 5.68 29.36
C ARG A 103 23.33 6.40 28.48
N MET A 104 22.88 7.60 28.83
CA MET A 104 22.10 8.47 27.93
C MET A 104 22.81 8.76 26.58
N GLY A 105 24.16 8.79 26.56
CA GLY A 105 24.95 8.92 25.32
C GLY A 105 25.05 7.65 24.46
N LYS A 106 24.84 6.46 25.05
CA LYS A 106 24.62 5.18 24.33
C LYS A 106 23.12 4.95 24.02
N CYS A 107 22.25 5.84 24.48
CA CYS A 107 20.79 5.67 24.57
C CYS A 107 20.02 5.95 23.27
N LEU A 108 20.70 5.97 22.11
CA LEU A 108 20.02 5.82 20.82
C LEU A 108 20.02 4.38 20.31
N VAL A 109 20.79 3.48 20.94
CA VAL A 109 20.90 2.08 20.55
C VAL A 109 20.24 1.23 21.64
N LEU A 110 19.08 0.67 21.31
CA LEU A 110 18.39 -0.33 22.14
C LEU A 110 19.37 -1.48 22.50
N PRO A 111 19.28 -2.08 23.70
CA PRO A 111 20.01 -3.33 23.99
C PRO A 111 19.79 -4.36 22.86
N PRO A 112 20.78 -5.20 22.50
CA PRO A 112 20.70 -6.06 21.32
C PRO A 112 19.40 -6.86 21.21
N ASN A 113 18.94 -7.47 22.31
CA ASN A 113 17.69 -8.24 22.35
C ASN A 113 16.45 -7.35 22.12
N ALA A 114 16.43 -6.13 22.65
CA ALA A 114 15.35 -5.17 22.44
C ALA A 114 15.38 -4.63 20.99
N ALA A 115 16.57 -4.38 20.43
CA ALA A 115 16.72 -3.99 19.03
C ALA A 115 16.22 -5.09 18.08
N ALA A 116 16.56 -6.35 18.35
CA ALA A 116 16.07 -7.50 17.60
C ALA A 116 14.55 -7.65 17.67
N ALA A 117 13.95 -7.50 18.85
CA ALA A 117 12.51 -7.54 19.02
C ALA A 117 11.80 -6.42 18.24
N VAL A 118 12.30 -5.18 18.34
CA VAL A 118 11.75 -4.03 17.61
C VAL A 118 11.89 -4.21 16.10
N HIS A 119 13.03 -4.73 15.64
CA HIS A 119 13.26 -5.03 14.22
C HIS A 119 12.28 -6.09 13.71
N LEU A 120 12.13 -7.21 14.44
CA LEU A 120 11.20 -8.27 14.07
C LEU A 120 9.75 -7.79 14.02
N LEU A 121 9.31 -7.04 15.03
CA LEU A 121 7.94 -6.50 15.09
C LEU A 121 7.68 -5.51 13.96
N SER A 122 8.63 -4.60 13.69
CA SER A 122 8.50 -3.65 12.58
C SER A 122 8.49 -4.35 11.22
N PHE A 123 9.32 -5.39 11.03
CA PHE A 123 9.25 -6.25 9.85
C PHE A 123 7.88 -6.94 9.73
N SER A 124 7.38 -7.57 10.80
CA SER A 124 6.07 -8.24 10.79
C SER A 124 4.92 -7.29 10.47
N ILE A 125 4.91 -6.08 11.04
CA ILE A 125 3.89 -5.07 10.75
C ILE A 125 3.97 -4.66 9.29
N TRP A 126 5.15 -4.30 8.80
CA TRP A 126 5.32 -3.88 7.41
C TRP A 126 4.96 -4.98 6.42
N PHE A 127 5.63 -6.13 6.52
CA PHE A 127 5.48 -7.24 5.59
C PHE A 127 4.04 -7.79 5.61
N GLY A 128 3.46 -7.96 6.80
CA GLY A 128 2.07 -8.37 6.97
C GLY A 128 1.08 -7.37 6.36
N THR A 129 1.30 -6.07 6.56
CA THR A 129 0.47 -5.00 5.97
C THR A 129 0.50 -5.06 4.44
N VAL A 130 1.70 -5.19 3.85
CA VAL A 130 1.86 -5.28 2.38
C VAL A 130 1.16 -6.53 1.84
N VAL A 131 1.41 -7.70 2.42
CA VAL A 131 0.82 -8.98 1.97
C VAL A 131 -0.70 -8.95 2.09
N TYR A 132 -1.24 -8.60 3.26
CA TYR A 132 -2.68 -8.56 3.47
C TYR A 132 -3.38 -7.57 2.55
N THR A 133 -2.82 -6.36 2.41
CA THR A 133 -3.43 -5.33 1.56
C THR A 133 -3.39 -5.73 0.08
N THR A 134 -2.26 -6.26 -0.39
CA THR A 134 -2.06 -6.58 -1.82
C THR A 134 -2.89 -7.77 -2.26
N PHE A 135 -2.91 -8.85 -1.47
CA PHE A 135 -3.49 -10.13 -1.91
C PHE A 135 -4.89 -10.39 -1.37
N VAL A 136 -5.29 -9.74 -0.27
CA VAL A 136 -6.57 -10.00 0.41
C VAL A 136 -7.47 -8.77 0.34
N ALA A 137 -7.15 -7.72 1.09
CA ALA A 137 -8.05 -6.59 1.27
C ALA A 137 -8.30 -5.83 -0.04
N GLY A 138 -7.24 -5.53 -0.80
CA GLY A 138 -7.33 -4.82 -2.08
C GLY A 138 -8.18 -5.58 -3.10
N VAL A 139 -7.94 -6.89 -3.25
CA VAL A 139 -8.68 -7.77 -4.16
C VAL A 139 -10.14 -7.90 -3.74
N ALA A 140 -10.41 -8.10 -2.45
CA ALA A 140 -11.75 -8.19 -1.93
C ALA A 140 -12.54 -6.90 -2.17
N MET A 141 -11.96 -5.74 -1.86
CA MET A 141 -12.61 -4.45 -2.10
C MET A 141 -12.84 -4.17 -3.59
N PHE A 142 -11.85 -4.46 -4.45
CA PHE A 142 -11.96 -4.24 -5.89
C PHE A 142 -13.09 -5.10 -6.52
N LYS A 143 -13.23 -6.35 -6.08
CA LYS A 143 -14.25 -7.27 -6.60
C LYS A 143 -15.66 -6.98 -6.10
N ASN A 144 -15.80 -6.43 -4.89
CA ASN A 144 -17.09 -6.36 -4.20
C ASN A 144 -17.67 -4.94 -4.08
N LEU A 145 -16.88 -3.89 -4.27
CA LEU A 145 -17.37 -2.50 -4.17
C LEU A 145 -17.64 -1.88 -5.54
N PRO A 146 -18.62 -0.96 -5.65
CA PRO A 146 -18.74 -0.09 -6.82
C PRO A 146 -17.44 0.70 -7.05
N ARG A 147 -17.05 0.92 -8.31
CA ARG A 147 -15.76 1.52 -8.69
C ARG A 147 -15.45 2.83 -7.96
N ARG A 148 -16.42 3.73 -7.84
CA ARG A 148 -16.24 5.02 -7.16
C ARG A 148 -16.10 4.87 -5.65
N VAL A 149 -16.87 3.97 -5.04
CA VAL A 149 -16.75 3.65 -3.61
C VAL A 149 -15.36 3.06 -3.31
N PHE A 150 -14.92 2.10 -4.12
CA PHE A 150 -13.57 1.54 -4.04
C PHE A 150 -12.50 2.62 -4.16
N GLY A 151 -12.54 3.45 -5.20
CA GLY A 151 -11.54 4.50 -5.43
C GLY A 151 -11.49 5.52 -4.31
N THR A 152 -12.64 6.01 -3.85
CA THR A 152 -12.72 6.97 -2.73
C THR A 152 -12.16 6.39 -1.44
N LEU A 153 -12.44 5.11 -1.16
CA LEU A 153 -11.87 4.43 0.00
C LEU A 153 -10.35 4.26 -0.13
N GLN A 154 -9.87 3.83 -1.30
CA GLN A 154 -8.44 3.68 -1.58
C GLN A 154 -7.67 5.00 -1.47
N GLY A 155 -8.24 6.11 -1.95
CA GLY A 155 -7.64 7.44 -1.84
C GLY A 155 -7.45 7.92 -0.39
N LYS A 156 -8.15 7.32 0.58
CA LYS A 156 -7.94 7.55 2.01
C LYS A 156 -6.99 6.53 2.64
N LEU A 157 -7.03 5.27 2.19
CA LEU A 157 -6.23 4.19 2.76
C LEU A 157 -4.78 4.21 2.29
N PHE A 158 -4.50 4.46 1.01
CA PHE A 158 -3.14 4.36 0.48
C PHE A 158 -2.14 5.33 1.12
N PRO A 159 -2.47 6.61 1.40
CA PRO A 159 -1.56 7.49 2.11
C PRO A 159 -1.19 6.96 3.50
N LEU A 160 -2.15 6.38 4.23
CA LEU A 160 -1.91 5.78 5.55
C LEU A 160 -1.06 4.50 5.44
N TYR A 161 -1.41 3.64 4.48
CA TYR A 161 -0.67 2.42 4.16
C TYR A 161 0.80 2.72 3.89
N PHE A 162 1.11 3.65 2.98
CA PHE A 162 2.49 3.96 2.63
C PHE A 162 3.24 4.67 3.77
N ARG A 163 2.57 5.48 4.61
CA ARG A 163 3.17 6.06 5.82
C ARG A 163 3.58 4.99 6.83
N VAL A 164 2.69 4.03 7.10
CA VAL A 164 2.98 2.91 8.02
C VAL A 164 4.13 2.08 7.46
N CYS A 165 4.07 1.69 6.19
CA CYS A 165 5.12 0.91 5.54
C CYS A 165 6.48 1.65 5.58
N SER A 166 6.54 2.91 5.16
CA SER A 166 7.78 3.70 5.22
C SER A 166 8.30 3.83 6.65
N GLY A 167 7.43 4.14 7.62
CA GLY A 167 7.83 4.26 9.02
C GLY A 167 8.42 2.95 9.56
N MET A 168 7.78 1.82 9.28
CA MET A 168 8.25 0.52 9.75
C MET A 168 9.53 0.05 9.06
N ILE A 169 9.71 0.32 7.76
CA ILE A 169 11.01 0.06 7.10
C ILE A 169 12.10 0.98 7.68
N GLY A 170 11.78 2.24 7.97
CA GLY A 170 12.70 3.17 8.63
C GLY A 170 13.19 2.65 9.99
N VAL A 171 12.27 2.10 10.81
CA VAL A 171 12.62 1.45 12.09
C VAL A 171 13.55 0.25 11.87
N GLN A 172 13.32 -0.58 10.84
CA GLN A 172 14.20 -1.70 10.49
C GLN A 172 15.62 -1.21 10.13
N ILE A 173 15.72 -0.13 9.35
CA ILE A 173 17.01 0.47 8.98
C ILE A 173 17.75 1.00 10.23
N LEU A 174 17.05 1.66 11.15
CA LEU A 174 17.65 2.18 12.38
C LEU A 174 18.11 1.07 13.34
N THR A 175 17.44 -0.08 13.32
CA THR A 175 17.78 -1.22 14.19
C THR A 175 18.87 -2.12 13.61
N LEU A 176 19.16 -2.05 12.30
CA LEU A 176 20.28 -2.78 11.68
C LEU A 176 21.64 -2.48 12.33
N VAL A 177 21.84 -1.24 12.79
CA VAL A 177 23.11 -0.80 13.41
C VAL A 177 23.43 -1.59 14.69
N ALA A 178 22.39 -2.12 15.36
CA ALA A 178 22.53 -2.95 16.56
C ALA A 178 22.71 -4.45 16.25
N MET A 179 22.59 -4.86 14.98
CA MET A 179 22.61 -6.27 14.53
C MET A 179 23.42 -6.50 13.23
N PRO A 180 24.63 -5.94 13.09
CA PRO A 180 25.38 -6.01 11.83
C PRO A 180 25.74 -7.45 11.43
N ASP A 181 26.04 -8.32 12.40
CA ASP A 181 26.51 -9.69 12.16
C ASP A 181 25.40 -10.65 11.72
N VAL A 182 24.13 -10.30 11.96
CA VAL A 182 22.98 -11.18 11.70
C VAL A 182 22.43 -11.03 10.27
N LEU A 183 22.37 -9.78 9.78
CA LEU A 183 21.55 -9.46 8.60
C LEU A 183 22.38 -9.24 7.32
N GLY A 184 23.65 -8.83 7.45
CA GLY A 184 24.61 -8.70 6.35
C GLY A 184 24.19 -7.74 5.22
N LYS A 185 25.07 -7.58 4.23
CA LYS A 185 24.90 -6.58 3.16
C LYS A 185 23.63 -6.75 2.32
N THR A 186 23.19 -7.99 2.11
CA THR A 186 21.98 -8.30 1.35
C THR A 186 20.75 -7.65 1.99
N SER A 187 20.60 -7.76 3.31
CA SER A 187 19.45 -7.17 4.02
C SER A 187 19.44 -5.65 3.96
N GLU A 188 20.61 -5.02 4.12
CA GLU A 188 20.74 -3.56 3.99
C GLU A 188 20.25 -3.06 2.63
N VAL A 189 20.72 -3.71 1.55
CA VAL A 189 20.34 -3.33 0.18
C VAL A 189 18.86 -3.60 -0.07
N SER A 190 18.34 -4.75 0.34
CA SER A 190 16.92 -5.09 0.19
C SER A 190 16.00 -4.08 0.92
N LEU A 191 16.35 -3.70 2.14
CA LEU A 191 15.59 -2.70 2.92
C LEU A 191 15.72 -1.30 2.31
N ALA A 192 16.90 -0.90 1.84
CA ALA A 192 17.09 0.39 1.19
C ALA A 192 16.26 0.51 -0.10
N VAL A 193 16.25 -0.54 -0.93
CA VAL A 193 15.43 -0.59 -2.15
C VAL A 193 13.94 -0.56 -1.80
N ALA A 194 13.51 -1.35 -0.81
CA ALA A 194 12.12 -1.36 -0.37
C ALA A 194 11.70 0.01 0.20
N PHE A 195 12.56 0.67 0.97
CA PHE A 195 12.31 1.99 1.53
C PHE A 195 12.16 3.04 0.44
N ALA A 196 13.09 3.07 -0.53
CA ALA A 196 13.05 4.01 -1.64
C ALA A 196 11.79 3.81 -2.50
N ALA A 197 11.44 2.57 -2.82
CA ALA A 197 10.23 2.26 -3.59
C ALA A 197 8.94 2.64 -2.84
N THR A 198 8.89 2.39 -1.53
CA THR A 198 7.74 2.74 -0.67
C THR A 198 7.62 4.25 -0.50
N LEU A 199 8.74 4.97 -0.32
CA LEU A 199 8.75 6.42 -0.26
C LEU A 199 8.36 7.05 -1.59
N LEU A 200 8.86 6.54 -2.72
CA LEU A 200 8.45 7.01 -4.06
C LEU A 200 6.94 6.89 -4.24
N ASN A 201 6.35 5.80 -3.75
CA ASN A 201 4.91 5.66 -3.70
C ASN A 201 4.25 6.73 -2.83
N LEU A 202 4.69 6.85 -1.58
CA LEU A 202 4.13 7.80 -0.61
C LEU A 202 4.13 9.25 -1.10
N VAL A 203 5.25 9.69 -1.66
CA VAL A 203 5.48 11.12 -1.92
C VAL A 203 5.09 11.55 -3.34
N TYR A 204 5.03 10.62 -4.29
CA TYR A 204 4.86 10.95 -5.70
C TYR A 204 3.83 10.10 -6.43
N LEU A 205 4.03 8.78 -6.53
CA LEU A 205 3.19 7.95 -7.41
C LEU A 205 1.75 7.85 -6.92
N GLU A 206 1.55 7.62 -5.62
CA GLU A 206 0.21 7.49 -5.03
C GLU A 206 -0.57 8.81 -5.11
N PRO A 207 -0.05 9.97 -4.62
CA PRO A 207 -0.80 11.22 -4.68
C PRO A 207 -1.20 11.61 -6.11
N LYS A 208 -0.31 11.38 -7.08
CA LYS A 208 -0.58 11.68 -8.49
C LYS A 208 -1.59 10.71 -9.10
N SER A 209 -1.50 9.42 -8.79
CA SER A 209 -2.46 8.41 -9.26
C SER A 209 -3.85 8.71 -8.71
N THR A 210 -3.96 8.96 -7.41
CA THR A 210 -5.21 9.30 -6.71
C THR A 210 -5.82 10.59 -7.27
N SER A 211 -5.01 11.63 -7.52
CA SER A 211 -5.48 12.86 -8.17
C SER A 211 -6.03 12.62 -9.58
N ALA A 212 -5.33 11.85 -10.42
CA ALA A 212 -5.81 11.52 -11.76
C ALA A 212 -7.12 10.70 -11.74
N MET A 213 -7.30 9.84 -10.74
CA MET A 213 -8.55 9.11 -10.54
C MET A 213 -9.71 10.05 -10.19
N PHE A 214 -9.51 10.99 -9.26
CA PHE A 214 -10.56 11.95 -8.88
C PHE A 214 -10.90 12.94 -10.01
N ASP A 215 -9.91 13.35 -10.81
CA ASP A 215 -10.16 14.14 -12.02
C ASP A 215 -11.12 13.42 -12.99
N ARG A 216 -10.98 12.10 -13.13
CA ARG A 216 -11.88 11.30 -13.97
C ARG A 216 -13.29 11.24 -13.39
N TYR A 217 -13.44 11.19 -12.08
CA TYR A 217 -14.76 11.23 -11.44
C TYR A 217 -15.44 12.58 -11.70
N ARG A 218 -14.72 13.68 -11.52
CA ARG A 218 -15.22 15.03 -11.83
C ARG A 218 -15.67 15.13 -13.30
N LEU A 219 -14.86 14.69 -14.25
CA LEU A 219 -15.21 14.74 -15.67
C LEU A 219 -16.40 13.86 -16.03
N GLU A 220 -16.55 12.70 -15.39
CA GLU A 220 -17.74 11.87 -15.54
C GLU A 220 -19.00 12.58 -15.01
N ASP A 221 -18.91 13.30 -13.89
CA ASP A 221 -20.03 14.05 -13.30
C ASP A 221 -20.42 15.26 -14.18
N GLU A 222 -19.46 15.82 -14.92
CA GLU A 222 -19.69 16.85 -15.93
C GLU A 222 -20.22 16.28 -17.28
N GLY A 223 -20.45 14.97 -17.39
CA GLY A 223 -20.91 14.32 -18.62
C GLY A 223 -19.82 14.20 -19.71
N LYS A 224 -18.55 14.42 -19.38
CA LYS A 224 -17.41 14.47 -20.32
C LYS A 224 -16.67 13.14 -20.48
N ARG A 225 -17.35 12.02 -20.29
CA ARG A 225 -16.74 10.68 -20.34
C ARG A 225 -16.12 10.33 -21.70
N GLU A 226 -16.63 10.91 -22.78
CA GLU A 226 -16.15 10.70 -24.16
C GLU A 226 -15.14 11.77 -24.61
N SER A 227 -14.74 12.67 -23.72
CA SER A 227 -13.78 13.73 -24.05
C SER A 227 -12.34 13.22 -24.13
N GLU A 228 -11.53 13.88 -24.95
CA GLU A 228 -10.07 13.64 -24.99
C GLU A 228 -9.40 13.89 -23.62
N GLU A 229 -9.92 14.85 -22.83
CA GLU A 229 -9.42 15.14 -21.49
C GLU A 229 -9.62 13.94 -20.54
N TYR A 230 -10.80 13.31 -20.57
CA TYR A 230 -11.08 12.12 -19.78
C TYR A 230 -10.16 10.96 -20.15
N GLU A 231 -9.94 10.74 -21.45
CA GLU A 231 -9.05 9.69 -21.94
C GLU A 231 -7.59 9.93 -21.53
N ALA A 232 -7.11 11.17 -21.63
CA ALA A 232 -5.77 11.55 -21.15
C ALA A 232 -5.61 11.28 -19.63
N LYS A 233 -6.63 11.59 -18.83
CA LYS A 233 -6.62 11.29 -17.39
C LYS A 233 -6.70 9.78 -17.10
N ALA A 234 -7.42 9.02 -17.92
CA ALA A 234 -7.49 7.55 -17.82
C ALA A 234 -6.11 6.91 -18.08
N GLN A 235 -5.41 7.33 -19.12
CA GLN A 235 -4.05 6.86 -19.42
C GLN A 235 -3.06 7.26 -18.33
N SER A 236 -3.13 8.52 -17.86
CA SER A 236 -2.29 9.00 -16.76
C SER A 236 -2.50 8.17 -15.49
N PHE A 237 -3.77 7.93 -15.11
CA PHE A 237 -4.12 7.07 -13.98
C PHE A 237 -3.54 5.67 -14.14
N GLY A 238 -3.76 5.02 -15.29
CA GLY A 238 -3.29 3.66 -15.55
C GLY A 238 -1.77 3.54 -15.44
N ARG A 239 -1.03 4.49 -16.02
CA ARG A 239 0.43 4.54 -15.96
C ARG A 239 0.93 4.73 -14.52
N LEU A 240 0.42 5.73 -13.80
CA LEU A 240 0.84 6.03 -12.43
C LEU A 240 0.49 4.89 -11.47
N HIS A 241 -0.70 4.32 -11.60
CA HIS A 241 -1.14 3.18 -10.80
C HIS A 241 -0.29 1.93 -11.06
N GLY A 242 0.01 1.64 -12.33
CA GLY A 242 0.89 0.52 -12.70
C GLY A 242 2.31 0.68 -12.15
N MET A 243 2.89 1.87 -12.27
CA MET A 243 4.20 2.18 -11.67
C MET A 243 4.18 2.04 -10.14
N SER A 244 3.11 2.51 -9.50
CA SER A 244 2.93 2.40 -8.04
C SER A 244 2.88 0.93 -7.60
N SER A 245 2.11 0.12 -8.32
CA SER A 245 1.97 -1.32 -8.08
C SER A 245 3.30 -2.05 -8.26
N LEU A 246 4.06 -1.71 -9.29
CA LEU A 246 5.40 -2.28 -9.53
C LEU A 246 6.38 -1.92 -8.40
N ALA A 247 6.40 -0.65 -7.98
CA ALA A 247 7.24 -0.21 -6.86
C ALA A 247 6.88 -0.96 -5.56
N ASN A 248 5.58 -1.19 -5.30
CA ASN A 248 5.13 -1.97 -4.16
C ASN A 248 5.55 -3.44 -4.25
N LEU A 249 5.50 -4.04 -5.44
CA LEU A 249 5.99 -5.41 -5.68
C LEU A 249 7.51 -5.52 -5.46
N VAL A 250 8.29 -4.55 -5.95
CA VAL A 250 9.75 -4.50 -5.71
C VAL A 250 10.03 -4.43 -4.21
N ALA A 251 9.30 -3.59 -3.47
CA ALA A 251 9.44 -3.51 -2.01
C ALA A 251 9.09 -4.84 -1.33
N LEU A 252 8.01 -5.51 -1.76
CA LEU A 252 7.62 -6.83 -1.25
C LEU A 252 8.69 -7.90 -1.51
N CYS A 253 9.26 -7.95 -2.71
CA CYS A 253 10.36 -8.85 -3.04
C CYS A 253 11.58 -8.59 -2.14
N GLY A 254 11.92 -7.32 -1.88
CA GLY A 254 12.94 -6.93 -0.91
C GLY A 254 12.61 -7.44 0.50
N GLY A 255 11.36 -7.34 0.92
CA GLY A 255 10.86 -7.89 2.18
C GLY A 255 11.00 -9.41 2.28
N VAL A 256 10.73 -10.16 1.20
CA VAL A 256 10.93 -11.62 1.17
C VAL A 256 12.41 -11.96 1.36
N ILE A 257 13.30 -11.34 0.60
CA ILE A 257 14.75 -11.57 0.69
C ILE A 257 15.24 -11.27 2.11
N HIS A 258 14.84 -10.12 2.65
CA HIS A 258 15.21 -9.71 4.00
C HIS A 258 14.65 -10.67 5.07
N GLY A 259 13.39 -11.09 4.95
CA GLY A 259 12.75 -12.03 5.87
C GLY A 259 13.43 -13.39 5.92
N VAL A 260 13.88 -13.93 4.78
CA VAL A 260 14.66 -15.18 4.74
C VAL A 260 16.00 -15.02 5.48
N ARG A 261 16.67 -13.88 5.33
CA ARG A 261 17.93 -13.59 6.05
C ARG A 261 17.68 -13.43 7.55
N LEU A 262 16.61 -12.75 7.94
CA LEU A 262 16.20 -12.62 9.33
C LEU A 262 15.93 -14.00 9.95
N ALA A 263 15.23 -14.89 9.24
CA ALA A 263 14.96 -16.25 9.68
C ALA A 263 16.23 -17.11 9.82
N SER A 264 17.22 -16.92 8.95
CA SER A 264 18.50 -17.63 9.04
C SER A 264 19.25 -17.30 10.33
N GLY A 265 19.12 -16.07 10.83
CA GLY A 265 19.69 -15.65 12.12
C GLY A 265 19.02 -16.28 13.35
N LEU A 266 17.83 -16.87 13.20
CA LEU A 266 17.12 -17.57 14.28
C LEU A 266 17.47 -19.06 14.35
N ALA A 267 18.09 -19.61 13.31
CA ALA A 267 18.42 -21.03 13.18
C ALA A 267 19.78 -21.40 13.82
N VAL A 268 20.25 -20.59 14.79
CA VAL A 268 21.54 -20.75 15.49
C VAL A 268 21.39 -21.63 16.72
#